data_AF-A0A7K2P0W1-F1
#
_entry.id   AF-A0A7K2P0W1-F1
#
_cell.length_a   1.000
_cell.length_b   1.000
_cell.length_c   1.000
_cell.angle_alpha   90.00
_cell.angle_beta   90.00
_cell.angle_gamma   90.00
#
_symmetry.space_group_name_H-M   'P 1'
#
loop_
_entity.id
_entity.type
_entity.pdbx_description
1 polymer ?
#
loop_
_entity_poly.entity_id
_entity_poly.type
_entity_poly.pdbx_seq_one_letter_code
_entity_poly.pdbx_strand_id
1 'polypeptide(L)'
;RMGLAHTPARAAHRAAKVPVHLVLFDALHLAGRSLLRLPYTGRRERLTDLGLNGPSWSTPAALVGHGAQALRATREHGLEGLVCKRLDSVYEPGVRSRAWIKIRNMRSEDVVVGGWLPGKGQLGGLPGAVLVGQRAAGRLRYVGG
;
A
#
# COMPACT_ATOMS: atom_id res chain seq x y z
N ARG A 1 14.87 2.14 -10.87
CA ARG A 1 15.38 2.14 -9.47
C ARG A 1 16.00 3.51 -9.20
N MET A 2 15.52 4.31 -8.23
CA MET A 2 15.86 5.75 -8.08
C MET A 2 17.32 6.09 -7.65
N GLY A 3 18.24 5.11 -7.54
CA GLY A 3 19.66 5.36 -7.24
C GLY A 3 19.98 5.90 -5.83
N LEU A 4 19.00 5.95 -4.92
CA LEU A 4 19.16 6.56 -3.60
C LEU A 4 19.82 5.65 -2.55
N ALA A 5 19.86 4.33 -2.79
CA ALA A 5 20.31 3.34 -1.81
C ALA A 5 21.81 3.45 -1.42
N HIS A 6 22.61 4.12 -2.25
CA HIS A 6 24.07 4.25 -2.05
C HIS A 6 24.53 5.71 -1.95
N THR A 7 23.60 6.67 -1.81
CA THR A 7 23.93 8.10 -1.68
C THR A 7 23.13 8.77 -0.56
N PRO A 8 23.57 8.64 0.71
CA PRO A 8 22.87 9.17 1.88
C PRO A 8 22.53 10.67 1.78
N ALA A 9 23.45 11.48 1.25
CA ALA A 9 23.22 12.92 1.06
C ALA A 9 22.08 13.23 0.08
N ARG A 10 21.97 12.47 -1.03
CA ARG A 10 20.87 12.63 -1.99
C ARG A 10 19.54 12.15 -1.41
N ALA A 11 19.56 11.08 -0.62
CA ALA A 11 18.38 10.59 0.09
C ALA A 11 17.88 11.63 1.11
N ALA A 12 18.77 12.22 1.91
CA ALA A 12 18.43 13.26 2.87
C ALA A 12 17.84 14.51 2.21
N HIS A 13 18.47 15.00 1.13
CA HIS A 13 17.97 16.15 0.37
C HIS A 13 16.57 15.91 -0.23
N ARG A 14 16.32 14.69 -0.72
CA ARG A 14 15.00 14.30 -1.25
C ARG A 14 13.96 14.18 -0.14
N ALA A 15 14.32 13.58 1.00
CA ALA A 15 13.43 13.45 2.15
C ALA A 15 12.99 14.81 2.71
N ALA A 16 13.86 15.84 2.64
CA ALA A 16 13.50 17.21 3.03
C ALA A 16 12.45 17.84 2.11
N LYS A 17 12.41 17.47 0.82
CA LYS A 17 11.45 18.01 -0.16
C LYS A 17 10.16 17.19 -0.24
N VAL A 18 10.28 15.88 -0.06
CA VAL A 18 9.17 14.93 -0.09
C VAL A 18 9.33 14.03 1.13
N PRO A 19 8.72 14.41 2.27
CA PRO A 19 8.79 13.62 3.48
C PRO A 19 8.24 12.21 3.26
N VAL A 20 8.92 11.22 3.83
CA VAL A 20 8.51 9.81 3.76
C VAL A 20 8.38 9.28 5.17
N HIS A 21 7.35 8.49 5.41
CA HIS A 21 7.13 7.78 6.67
C HIS A 21 7.14 6.27 6.43
N LEU A 22 8.03 5.55 7.12
CA LEU A 22 8.12 4.09 7.03
C LEU A 22 7.15 3.44 8.02
N VAL A 23 6.14 2.75 7.51
CA VAL A 23 5.19 2.00 8.33
C VAL A 23 5.58 0.52 8.35
N LEU A 24 6.05 0.03 9.49
CA LEU A 24 6.46 -1.36 9.67
C LEU A 24 5.28 -2.26 10.06
N PHE A 25 5.14 -3.40 9.38
CA PHE A 25 3.98 -4.28 9.52
C PHE A 25 4.30 -5.78 9.68
N ASP A 26 5.56 -6.19 9.52
CA ASP A 26 6.04 -7.56 9.77
C ASP A 26 7.57 -7.56 10.03
N ALA A 27 8.07 -8.60 10.69
CA ALA A 27 9.50 -8.83 10.90
C ALA A 27 9.86 -10.23 10.39
N LEU A 28 10.73 -10.29 9.39
CA LEU A 28 11.06 -11.54 8.68
C LEU A 28 12.41 -12.13 9.12
N HIS A 29 13.29 -11.29 9.66
CA HIS A 29 14.61 -11.67 10.12
C HIS A 29 14.99 -10.75 11.28
N LEU A 30 15.56 -11.30 12.35
CA LEU A 30 15.98 -10.55 13.53
C LEU A 30 17.17 -11.22 14.19
N ALA A 31 18.21 -10.44 14.53
CA ALA A 31 19.42 -10.93 15.20
C ALA A 31 20.03 -12.19 14.55
N GLY A 32 20.16 -12.18 13.21
CA GLY A 32 20.73 -13.29 12.43
C GLY A 32 19.81 -14.52 12.30
N ARG A 33 18.56 -14.45 12.77
CA ARG A 33 17.60 -15.57 12.72
C ARG A 33 16.43 -15.26 11.80
N SER A 34 16.09 -16.24 10.97
CA SER A 34 14.88 -16.21 10.15
C SER A 34 13.63 -16.39 11.00
N LEU A 35 12.64 -15.51 10.81
CA LEU A 35 11.33 -15.57 11.44
C LEU A 35 10.26 -16.12 10.50
N LEU A 36 10.62 -16.48 9.26
CA LEU A 36 9.66 -16.83 8.20
C LEU A 36 8.71 -17.97 8.58
N ARG A 37 9.21 -18.96 9.33
CA ARG A 37 8.44 -20.13 9.79
C ARG A 37 7.64 -19.88 11.07
N LEU A 38 7.77 -18.72 11.70
CA LEU A 38 6.93 -18.38 12.84
C LEU A 38 5.52 -18.01 12.37
N PRO A 39 4.47 -18.34 13.14
CA PRO A 39 3.14 -17.77 12.98
C PRO A 39 3.18 -16.24 12.97
N TYR A 40 2.19 -15.61 12.32
CA TYR A 40 2.10 -14.14 12.25
C TYR A 40 2.10 -13.49 13.64
N THR A 41 1.42 -14.09 14.62
CA THR A 41 1.45 -13.59 16.02
C THR A 41 2.86 -13.49 16.56
N GLY A 42 3.65 -14.56 16.45
CA GLY A 42 5.04 -14.57 16.92
C GLY A 42 5.93 -13.57 16.17
N ARG A 43 5.75 -13.40 14.85
CA ARG A 43 6.49 -12.34 14.11
C ARG A 43 6.06 -10.94 14.52
N ARG A 44 4.77 -10.76 14.81
CA ARG A 44 4.20 -9.48 15.17
C ARG A 44 4.62 -9.03 16.56
N GLU A 45 4.62 -9.93 17.54
CA GLU A 45 5.19 -9.71 18.88
C GLU A 45 6.63 -9.25 18.77
N ARG A 46 7.47 -10.01 18.04
CA ARG A 46 8.89 -9.65 17.84
C ARG A 46 9.09 -8.29 17.20
N LEU A 47 8.22 -7.87 16.28
CA LEU A 47 8.27 -6.53 15.69
C LEU A 47 7.87 -5.45 16.71
N THR A 48 6.81 -5.69 17.49
CA THR A 48 6.33 -4.76 18.52
C THR A 48 7.36 -4.57 19.63
N ASP A 49 8.05 -5.64 20.05
CA ASP A 49 9.10 -5.61 21.09
C ASP A 49 10.30 -4.72 20.72
N LEU A 50 10.50 -4.43 19.42
CA LEU A 50 11.57 -3.52 18.98
C LEU A 50 11.27 -2.06 19.33
N GLY A 51 10.05 -1.72 19.73
CA GLY A 51 9.70 -0.35 20.13
C GLY A 51 9.91 0.69 19.03
N LEU A 52 9.81 0.29 17.76
CA LEU A 52 10.11 1.16 16.62
C LEU A 52 9.02 2.22 16.43
N ASN A 53 9.25 3.37 17.05
CA ASN A 53 8.43 4.56 16.94
C ASN A 53 9.34 5.80 16.89
N GLY A 54 9.31 6.53 15.78
CA GLY A 54 10.21 7.65 15.53
C GLY A 54 9.61 8.68 14.57
N PRO A 55 10.34 9.77 14.28
CA PRO A 55 9.81 10.90 13.52
C PRO A 55 9.48 10.55 12.05
N SER A 56 10.11 9.51 11.50
CA SER A 56 9.90 9.08 10.12
C SER A 56 9.61 7.58 9.99
N TRP A 57 9.29 6.91 11.10
CA TRP A 57 8.89 5.51 11.10
C TRP A 57 7.96 5.17 12.25
N SER A 58 7.07 4.20 12.05
CA SER A 58 6.21 3.69 13.11
C SER A 58 5.84 2.24 12.90
N THR A 59 5.44 1.60 13.99
CA THR A 59 4.86 0.25 14.01
C THR A 59 3.41 0.34 14.51
N PRO A 60 2.42 0.65 13.64
CA PRO A 60 1.03 0.80 14.06
C PRO A 60 0.50 -0.49 14.66
N ALA A 61 -0.34 -0.40 15.69
CA ALA A 61 -0.93 -1.55 16.35
C ALA A 61 -1.68 -2.47 15.36
N ALA A 62 -1.60 -3.78 15.60
CA ALA A 62 -2.44 -4.75 14.91
C ALA A 62 -3.69 -5.01 15.74
N LEU A 63 -4.86 -4.96 15.11
CA LEU A 63 -6.13 -5.28 15.74
C LEU A 63 -6.45 -6.76 15.51
N VAL A 64 -6.77 -7.48 16.59
CA VAL A 64 -7.28 -8.85 16.53
C VAL A 64 -8.79 -8.81 16.75
N GLY A 65 -9.55 -9.45 15.86
CA GLY A 65 -11.00 -9.33 15.84
C GLY A 65 -11.47 -7.99 15.25
N HIS A 66 -12.76 -7.68 15.41
CA HIS A 66 -13.34 -6.38 15.07
C HIS A 66 -13.13 -5.90 13.61
N GLY A 67 -12.87 -6.81 12.67
CA GLY A 67 -12.49 -6.45 11.30
C GLY A 67 -13.50 -5.53 10.58
N ALA A 68 -14.81 -5.70 10.84
CA ALA A 68 -15.84 -4.83 10.28
C ALA A 68 -15.78 -3.40 10.83
N GLN A 69 -15.50 -3.24 12.13
CA GLN A 69 -15.33 -1.93 12.77
C GLN A 69 -14.06 -1.25 12.27
N ALA A 70 -12.96 -2.01 12.20
CA ALA A 70 -11.70 -1.50 11.69
C ALA A 70 -11.83 -1.08 10.20
N LEU A 71 -12.58 -1.83 9.38
CA LEU A 71 -12.86 -1.44 7.99
C LEU A 71 -13.69 -0.16 7.91
N ARG A 72 -14.71 0.01 8.75
CA ARG A 72 -15.47 1.28 8.82
C ARG A 72 -14.58 2.45 9.23
N ALA A 73 -13.75 2.28 10.26
CA ALA A 73 -12.79 3.29 10.67
C ALA A 73 -11.85 3.69 9.52
N THR A 74 -11.36 2.72 8.73
CA THR A 74 -10.54 3.03 7.56
C THR A 74 -11.28 3.89 6.52
N ARG A 75 -12.60 3.69 6.33
CA ARG A 75 -13.42 4.51 5.42
C ARG A 75 -13.58 5.93 5.94
N GLU A 76 -13.95 6.05 7.21
CA GLU A 76 -14.17 7.35 7.87
C GLU A 76 -12.91 8.22 7.86
N HIS A 77 -11.73 7.60 7.92
CA HIS A 77 -10.44 8.29 7.89
C HIS A 77 -9.84 8.42 6.48
N GLY A 78 -10.58 8.07 5.41
CA GLY A 78 -10.10 8.16 4.03
C GLY A 78 -8.92 7.24 3.70
N LEU A 79 -8.72 6.16 4.45
CA LEU A 79 -7.66 5.18 4.23
C LEU A 79 -8.06 4.18 3.14
N GLU A 80 -7.06 3.61 2.45
CA GLU A 80 -7.29 2.66 1.35
C GLU A 80 -8.16 1.46 1.76
N GLY A 81 -7.97 0.98 2.99
CA GLY A 81 -8.67 -0.16 3.56
C GLY A 81 -7.81 -0.94 4.54
N LEU A 82 -7.94 -2.26 4.54
CA LEU A 82 -7.36 -3.16 5.54
C LEU A 82 -6.58 -4.30 4.90
N VAL A 83 -5.53 -4.76 5.58
CA VAL A 83 -4.87 -6.03 5.28
C VAL A 83 -5.13 -6.97 6.45
N CYS A 84 -5.97 -7.97 6.23
CA CYS A 84 -6.24 -9.02 7.20
C CYS A 84 -5.22 -10.14 7.05
N LYS A 85 -4.56 -10.54 8.14
CA LYS A 85 -3.56 -11.61 8.16
C LYS A 85 -4.05 -12.74 9.06
N ARG A 86 -3.99 -13.98 8.59
CA ARG A 86 -4.32 -15.16 9.40
C ARG A 86 -3.26 -15.32 10.50
N LEU A 87 -3.70 -15.40 11.75
CA LEU A 87 -2.83 -15.34 12.93
C LEU A 87 -1.79 -16.46 12.99
N ASP A 88 -2.19 -17.66 12.55
CA ASP A 88 -1.36 -18.87 12.53
C ASP A 88 -0.47 -19.00 11.27
N SER A 89 -0.54 -18.04 10.33
CA SER A 89 0.16 -18.17 9.05
C SER A 89 1.65 -17.86 9.13
N VAL A 90 2.45 -18.68 8.46
CA VAL A 90 3.84 -18.39 8.15
C VAL A 90 3.95 -17.32 7.05
N TYR A 91 5.13 -16.73 6.88
CA TYR A 91 5.40 -15.86 5.75
C TYR A 91 5.88 -16.68 4.55
N GLU A 92 5.27 -16.46 3.39
CA GLU A 92 5.57 -17.19 2.15
C GLU A 92 6.21 -16.22 1.12
N PRO A 93 7.56 -16.17 1.02
CA PRO A 93 8.24 -15.23 0.14
C PRO A 93 7.82 -15.40 -1.32
N GLY A 94 7.40 -14.30 -1.95
CA GLY A 94 7.02 -14.28 -3.37
C GLY A 94 5.63 -14.88 -3.67
N VAL A 95 4.89 -15.35 -2.67
CA VAL A 95 3.58 -16.00 -2.86
C VAL A 95 2.45 -15.04 -2.57
N ARG A 96 1.44 -15.00 -3.46
CA ARG A 96 0.16 -14.34 -3.20
C ARG A 96 -0.72 -15.25 -2.33
N SER A 97 -0.41 -15.28 -1.03
CA SER A 97 -1.06 -16.17 -0.07
C SER A 97 -2.51 -15.78 0.21
N ARG A 98 -3.39 -16.77 0.38
CA ARG A 98 -4.76 -16.57 0.89
C ARG A 98 -4.79 -16.22 2.37
N ALA A 99 -3.68 -16.39 3.08
CA ALA A 99 -3.56 -15.99 4.48
C ALA A 99 -3.55 -14.47 4.66
N TRP A 100 -3.27 -13.70 3.60
CA TRP A 100 -3.23 -12.23 3.62
C TRP A 100 -4.28 -11.68 2.64
N ILE A 101 -5.32 -11.07 3.18
CA ILE A 101 -6.45 -10.57 2.39
C ILE A 101 -6.45 -9.05 2.47
N LYS A 102 -6.28 -8.40 1.31
CA LYS A 102 -6.43 -6.95 1.19
C LYS A 102 -7.90 -6.63 0.88
N ILE A 103 -8.53 -5.86 1.77
CA ILE A 103 -9.89 -5.34 1.59
C ILE A 103 -9.77 -3.84 1.36
N ARG A 104 -10.17 -3.36 0.18
CA ARG A 104 -10.12 -1.94 -0.18
C ARG A 104 -11.48 -1.28 -0.07
N ASN A 105 -11.50 -0.02 0.32
CA ASN A 105 -12.69 0.83 0.38
C ASN A 105 -13.12 1.31 -1.00
N MET A 106 -12.14 1.57 -1.88
CA MET A 106 -12.38 1.94 -3.27
C MET A 106 -12.15 0.75 -4.19
N ARG A 107 -13.01 0.63 -5.20
CA ARG A 107 -12.75 -0.23 -6.35
C ARG A 107 -11.90 0.56 -7.34
N SER A 108 -10.83 -0.06 -7.80
CA SER A 108 -9.95 0.46 -8.83
C SER A 108 -9.90 -0.58 -9.92
N GLU A 109 -10.07 -0.15 -11.15
CA GLU A 109 -10.01 -1.00 -12.33
C GLU A 109 -8.88 -0.48 -13.21
N ASP A 110 -8.10 -1.42 -13.78
CA ASP A 110 -7.11 -1.05 -14.78
C ASP A 110 -7.84 -0.71 -16.08
N VAL A 111 -7.60 0.50 -16.57
CA VAL A 111 -8.24 1.03 -17.78
C VAL A 111 -7.19 1.57 -18.75
N VAL A 112 -7.52 1.54 -20.03
CA VAL A 112 -6.70 2.13 -21.09
C VAL A 112 -7.22 3.54 -21.38
N VAL A 113 -6.34 4.53 -21.36
CA VAL A 113 -6.64 5.88 -21.86
C VAL A 113 -6.68 5.83 -23.39
N GLY A 114 -7.85 6.07 -23.96
CA GLY A 114 -8.08 6.09 -25.41
C GLY A 114 -8.11 7.49 -26.02
N GLY A 115 -8.23 8.53 -25.19
CA GLY A 115 -8.29 9.93 -25.62
C GLY A 115 -8.49 10.88 -24.45
N TRP A 116 -8.65 12.17 -24.73
CA TRP A 116 -8.91 13.21 -23.72
C TRP A 116 -9.80 14.32 -24.28
N LEU A 117 -10.46 15.05 -23.38
CA LEU A 117 -11.18 16.28 -23.70
C LEU A 117 -10.33 17.49 -23.30
N PRO A 118 -10.34 18.58 -24.06
CA PRO A 118 -9.60 19.79 -23.71
C PRO A 118 -10.17 20.44 -22.44
N GLY A 119 -9.29 20.94 -21.60
CA GLY A 119 -9.62 21.70 -20.40
C GLY A 119 -10.19 23.09 -20.73
N LYS A 120 -10.98 23.63 -19.81
CA LYS A 120 -11.54 24.98 -19.88
C LYS A 120 -10.88 25.90 -18.85
N GLY A 121 -10.92 27.21 -19.09
CA GLY A 121 -10.37 28.22 -18.18
C GLY A 121 -8.86 28.05 -17.98
N GLN A 122 -8.44 27.90 -16.72
CA GLN A 122 -7.02 27.73 -16.33
C GLN A 122 -6.37 26.46 -16.91
N LEU A 123 -7.17 25.49 -17.38
CA LEU A 123 -6.68 24.28 -18.05
C LEU A 123 -6.70 24.39 -19.59
N GLY A 124 -6.86 25.59 -20.15
CA GLY A 124 -6.82 25.80 -21.59
C GLY A 124 -5.50 25.29 -22.20
N GLY A 125 -5.60 24.41 -23.21
CA GLY A 125 -4.44 23.77 -23.84
C GLY A 125 -3.95 22.49 -23.16
N LEU A 126 -4.53 22.09 -22.03
CA LEU A 126 -4.23 20.83 -21.33
C LEU A 126 -5.45 19.89 -21.36
N PRO A 127 -5.26 18.56 -21.14
CA PRO A 127 -6.37 17.65 -20.90
C PRO A 127 -7.20 18.05 -19.67
N GLY A 128 -8.50 18.25 -19.85
CA GLY A 128 -9.46 18.50 -18.77
C GLY A 128 -10.12 17.23 -18.24
N ALA A 129 -10.22 16.19 -19.08
CA ALA A 129 -10.71 14.87 -18.71
C ALA A 129 -10.09 13.81 -19.62
N VAL A 130 -10.00 12.57 -19.15
CA VAL A 130 -9.53 11.42 -19.95
C VAL A 130 -10.67 10.49 -20.29
N LEU A 131 -10.68 9.99 -21.53
CA LEU A 131 -11.61 8.96 -21.99
C LEU A 131 -10.96 7.60 -21.77
N VAL A 132 -11.56 6.79 -20.90
CA VAL A 132 -11.02 5.49 -20.49
C VAL A 132 -11.89 4.34 -20.97
N GLY A 133 -11.25 3.21 -21.27
CA GLY A 133 -11.92 2.01 -21.69
C GLY A 133 -11.30 0.73 -21.13
N GLN A 134 -12.07 -0.35 -21.12
CA GLN A 134 -11.57 -1.70 -20.83
C GLN A 134 -11.40 -2.49 -22.13
N ARG A 135 -10.32 -3.26 -22.24
CA ARG A 135 -10.13 -4.17 -23.38
C ARG A 135 -11.07 -5.36 -23.23
N ALA A 136 -11.92 -5.57 -24.23
CA ALA A 136 -12.81 -6.72 -24.32
C ALA A 136 -12.89 -7.18 -25.78
N ALA A 137 -12.62 -8.46 -26.04
CA ALA A 137 -12.68 -9.06 -27.38
C ALA A 137 -11.91 -8.27 -28.47
N GLY A 138 -10.70 -7.80 -28.15
CA GLY A 138 -9.87 -7.03 -29.09
C GLY A 138 -10.30 -5.58 -29.33
N ARG A 139 -11.38 -5.12 -28.67
CA ARG A 139 -11.89 -3.75 -28.78
C ARG A 139 -11.77 -3.02 -27.44
N LEU A 140 -11.81 -1.70 -27.50
CA LEU A 140 -11.87 -0.85 -26.31
C LEU A 140 -13.33 -0.50 -26.03
N ARG A 141 -13.90 -1.04 -24.96
CA ARG A 141 -15.23 -0.64 -24.48
C ARG A 141 -15.06 0.56 -23.57
N TYR A 142 -15.68 1.68 -23.93
CA TYR A 142 -15.68 2.88 -23.10
C TYR A 142 -16.30 2.60 -21.73
N VAL A 143 -15.65 3.05 -20.66
CA VAL A 143 -16.10 2.89 -19.26
C VAL A 143 -16.01 4.20 -18.46
N GLY A 144 -15.81 5.34 -19.14
CA GLY A 144 -15.76 6.65 -18.50
C GLY A 144 -17.14 7.26 -18.28
N GLY A 145 -17.31 7.98 -17.17
CA GLY A 145 -18.47 8.79 -16.81
C GLY A 145 -18.00 10.07 -16.13
#